data_AF-A0A970EK19-F1
#
_entry.id   AF-A0A970EK19-F1
#
_cell.length_a   1.000
_cell.length_b   1.000
_cell.length_c   1.000
_cell.angle_alpha   90.00
_cell.angle_beta   90.00
_cell.angle_gamma   90.00
#
_symmetry.space_group_name_H-M   'P 1'
#
loop_
_entity.id
_entity.type
_entity.pdbx_description
1 polymer ?
#
loop_
_entity_poly.entity_id
_entity_poly.type
_entity_poly.pdbx_seq_one_letter_code
_entity_poly.pdbx_strand_id
1 'polypeptide(L)' 'MPNVSGLLLYTKTDEDSVPDCDFNLSGNRISVKTLDLDTDFFNTKRQLDEIVEKMLL' A
#
# COMPACT_ATOMS: atom_id res chain seq x y z
N MET A 1 -11.52 21.94 4.01
CA MET A 1 -11.52 21.07 2.81
C MET A 1 -11.40 19.64 3.30
N PRO A 2 -12.14 18.66 2.74
CA PRO A 2 -12.01 17.28 3.18
C PRO A 2 -10.58 16.79 2.89
N ASN A 3 -9.94 16.15 3.87
CA ASN A 3 -8.67 15.47 3.69
C ASN A 3 -8.98 14.07 3.15
N VAL A 4 -8.69 13.83 1.87
CA VAL A 4 -8.92 12.53 1.23
C VAL A 4 -7.60 11.78 1.17
N SER A 5 -7.60 10.55 1.66
CA SER A 5 -6.48 9.63 1.49
C SER A 5 -6.88 8.46 0.59
N GLY A 6 -5.95 8.01 -0.25
CA GLY A 6 -6.15 6.93 -1.20
C GLY A 6 -4.98 5.95 -1.22
N LEU A 7 -5.26 4.70 -1.55
CA LEU A 7 -4.27 3.63 -1.69
C LEU A 7 -4.48 2.92 -3.04
N LEU A 8 -3.40 2.76 -3.80
CA LEU A 8 -3.31 1.86 -4.94
C LEU A 8 -2.47 0.66 -4.50
N LEU A 9 -3.08 -0.54 -4.52
CA LEU A 9 -2.43 -1.77 -4.10
C LEU A 9 -2.19 -2.66 -5.32
N TYR A 10 -0.92 -2.96 -5.58
CA TYR A 10 -0.48 -3.84 -6.65
C TYR A 10 -0.08 -5.21 -6.09
N THR A 11 -0.24 -6.26 -6.88
CA THR A 11 0.30 -7.57 -6.53
C THR A 11 1.75 -7.64 -6.99
N LYS A 12 2.64 -8.16 -6.15
CA LYS A 12 4.02 -8.41 -6.54
C LYS A 12 4.07 -9.39 -7.72
N THR A 13 4.79 -9.02 -8.75
CA THR A 13 5.12 -9.84 -9.93
C THR A 13 6.63 -10.04 -9.97
N ASP A 14 7.13 -10.82 -10.93
CA ASP A 14 8.57 -11.03 -11.18
C ASP A 14 9.31 -9.77 -11.71
N GLU A 15 8.70 -8.59 -11.59
CA GLU A 15 9.33 -7.33 -11.97
C GLU A 15 10.27 -6.85 -10.85
N ASP A 16 11.50 -6.50 -11.22
CA ASP A 16 12.54 -6.06 -10.27
C ASP A 16 12.19 -4.77 -9.50
N SER A 17 11.26 -3.97 -10.03
CA SER A 17 10.87 -2.68 -9.47
C SER A 17 9.37 -2.66 -9.17
N VAL A 18 9.01 -3.03 -7.95
CA VAL A 18 7.65 -2.88 -7.46
C VAL A 18 7.42 -1.47 -6.90
N PRO A 19 6.27 -0.83 -7.19
CA PRO A 19 6.00 0.50 -6.69
C PRO A 19 5.66 0.46 -5.18
N ASP A 20 6.47 1.17 -4.40
CA ASP A 20 6.22 1.50 -2.99
C ASP A 20 6.54 2.99 -2.78
N CYS A 21 5.52 3.84 -2.90
CA CYS A 21 5.69 5.29 -2.88
C CYS A 21 4.50 5.96 -2.20
N ASP A 22 4.78 7.02 -1.44
CA ASP A 22 3.77 7.87 -0.81
C ASP A 22 3.84 9.28 -1.42
N PHE A 23 2.69 9.78 -1.88
CA PHE A 23 2.55 11.09 -2.49
C PHE A 23 1.65 11.97 -1.63
N ASN A 24 2.07 13.22 -1.42
CA ASN A 24 1.23 14.24 -0.80
C ASN A 24 0.86 15.29 -1.85
N LEU A 25 -0.39 15.26 -2.30
CA LEU A 25 -0.95 16.14 -3.31
C LEU A 25 -1.82 17.20 -2.63
N SER A 26 -1.17 18.29 -2.23
CA SER A 26 -1.84 19.45 -1.62
C SER A 26 -2.67 19.09 -0.38
N GLY A 27 -2.13 18.22 0.47
CA GLY A 27 -2.79 17.75 1.69
C GLY A 27 -3.59 16.45 1.53
N ASN A 28 -3.76 15.95 0.31
CA ASN A 28 -4.33 14.63 0.06
C ASN A 28 -3.21 13.60 -0.07
N ARG A 29 -3.27 12.54 0.72
CA ARG A 29 -2.26 11.48 0.73
C ARG A 29 -2.67 10.37 -0.22
N ILE A 30 -1.89 10.12 -1.28
CA ILE A 30 -2.08 8.99 -2.17
C ILE A 30 -0.87 8.08 -2.04
N SER A 31 -1.11 6.82 -1.73
CA SER A 31 -0.04 5.85 -1.52
C SER A 31 -0.14 4.73 -2.54
N VAL A 32 1.00 4.24 -3.01
CA VAL A 32 1.11 3.09 -3.89
C VAL A 32 1.92 2.04 -3.14
N LYS A 33 1.35 0.87 -2.93
CA LYS A 33 1.99 -0.23 -2.20
C LYS A 33 1.89 -1.50 -3.00
N THR A 34 2.76 -2.45 -2.70
CA THR A 34 2.77 -3.78 -3.30
C THR A 34 2.48 -4.84 -2.23
N LEU A 35 1.63 -5.80 -2.57
CA LEU A 35 1.24 -6.95 -1.75
C LEU A 35 1.86 -8.21 -2.33
N ASP A 36 2.62 -8.94 -1.52
CA ASP A 36 3.13 -10.25 -1.89
C ASP A 36 2.04 -11.31 -1.70
N LEU A 37 1.66 -11.95 -2.80
CA LEU A 37 0.69 -13.05 -2.84
C LEU A 37 1.37 -14.42 -3.00
N ASP A 38 2.68 -14.47 -3.25
CA ASP A 38 3.45 -15.71 -3.36
C ASP A 38 3.94 -16.19 -1.98
N THR A 39 3.05 -16.10 -1.00
CA THR A 39 3.29 -16.49 0.39
C THR A 39 2.01 -17.08 0.98
N ASP A 40 2.11 -17.73 2.13
CA ASP A 40 0.93 -18.21 2.83
C ASP A 40 -0.03 -17.05 3.24
N PHE A 41 -1.30 -17.41 3.41
CA PHE A 41 -2.36 -16.45 3.72
C PHE A 41 -2.11 -15.64 5.00
N PHE A 42 -1.43 -16.21 6.00
CA PHE A 42 -1.14 -15.49 7.24
C PHE A 42 -0.18 -14.33 6.98
N ASN A 43 0.82 -14.53 6.12
CA ASN A 43 1.71 -13.48 5.67
C ASN A 43 1.01 -12.43 4.78
N THR A 44 0.11 -12.83 3.88
CA THR A 44 -0.70 -11.86 3.10
C THR A 44 -1.57 -11.00 4.01
N LYS A 45 -2.23 -11.62 5.00
CA LYS A 45 -3.05 -10.90 5.99
C LYS A 45 -2.21 -9.89 6.78
N ARG A 46 -1.06 -10.32 7.30
CA ARG A 46 -0.14 -9.44 8.04
C ARG A 46 0.26 -8.22 7.21
N GLN A 47 0.63 -8.42 5.95
CA GLN A 47 0.98 -7.32 5.05
C GLN A 47 -0.18 -6.31 4.88
N LEU A 48 -1.41 -6.80 4.71
CA LEU A 48 -2.59 -5.94 4.62
C LEU A 48 -2.83 -5.15 5.91
N ASP A 49 -2.72 -5.81 7.07
CA ASP A 49 -2.88 -5.17 8.38
C ASP A 49 -1.84 -4.05 8.58
N GLU A 50 -0.56 -4.32 8.25
CA GLU A 50 0.52 -3.33 8.31
C GLU A 50 0.31 -2.14 7.35
N ILE A 51 -0.24 -2.37 6.15
CA ILE A 51 -0.55 -1.30 5.20
C ILE A 51 -1.64 -0.39 5.78
N VAL A 52 -2.71 -0.97 6.35
CA VAL A 52 -3.81 -0.20 6.93
C VAL A 52 -3.35 0.60 8.16
N GLU A 53 -2.56 0.00 9.05
CA GLU A 53 -2.00 0.71 10.21
C GLU A 53 -1.19 1.93 9.79
N LYS A 54 -0.32 1.79 8.78
CA LYS A 54 0.44 2.91 8.23
C LYS A 54 -0.45 3.99 7.62
N MET A 55 -1.62 3.65 7.07
CA MET A 55 -2.57 4.62 6.47
C MET A 55 -3.37 5.42 7.50
N LEU A 56 -3.63 4.84 8.67
CA LEU A 56 -4.44 5.44 9.71
C LEU A 56 -3.63 6.34 10.67
N LEU A 57 -2.31 6.15 10.72
CA LEU A 57 -1.35 6.98 11.44
C LEU A 57 -0.79 8.11 10.54
#